data_AF-A0A0A0QIY8-F1
#
_entry.id   AF-A0A0A0QIY8-F1
#
_cell.length_a   1.000
_cell.length_b   1.000
_cell.length_c   1.000
_cell.angle_alpha   90.00
_cell.angle_beta   90.00
_cell.angle_gamma   90.00
#
_symmetry.space_group_name_H-M   'P 1'
#
loop_
_entity.id
_entity.type
_entity.pdbx_description
1 polymer ?
#
loop_
_entity_poly.entity_id
_entity_poly.type
_entity_poly.pdbx_seq_one_letter_code
_entity_poly.pdbx_strand_id
1 'polypeptide(L)' 'MAVPKKRTSISKKKIRKNFWKKGGYWTALKALSLAESILTGKSKSFVCNKKDMLEPRGFLSRSIL' A
#
# COMPACT_ATOMS: atom_id res chain seq x y z
N MET A 1 25.05 6.72 -25.77
CA MET A 1 24.26 5.86 -24.86
C MET A 1 24.18 4.45 -25.41
N ALA A 2 24.27 3.43 -24.56
CA ALA A 2 24.10 2.05 -25.00
C ALA A 2 22.64 1.76 -25.35
N VAL A 3 22.39 1.20 -26.53
CA VAL A 3 21.06 0.85 -27.03
C VAL A 3 20.86 -0.67 -26.94
N PRO A 4 19.72 -1.16 -26.42
CA PRO A 4 19.47 -2.59 -26.35
C PRO A 4 19.35 -3.19 -27.75
N LYS A 5 20.20 -4.16 -28.07
CA LYS A 5 20.23 -4.81 -29.39
C LYS A 5 18.97 -5.66 -29.66
N LYS A 6 18.36 -6.20 -28.61
CA LYS A 6 17.17 -7.06 -28.67
C LYS A 6 16.22 -6.74 -27.52
N ARG A 7 14.92 -7.00 -27.73
CA ARG A 7 13.92 -6.90 -26.66
C ARG A 7 14.16 -7.95 -25.58
N THR A 8 13.79 -7.61 -24.34
CA THR A 8 13.78 -8.60 -23.26
C THR A 8 12.68 -9.63 -23.50
N SER A 9 12.95 -10.89 -23.14
CA SER A 9 11.92 -11.92 -23.16
C SER A 9 10.81 -11.60 -22.16
N ILE A 10 9.61 -12.13 -22.42
CA ILE A 10 8.45 -11.89 -21.56
C ILE A 10 8.71 -12.37 -20.12
N SER A 11 9.36 -13.53 -19.96
CA SER A 11 9.74 -14.09 -18.66
C SER A 11 10.67 -13.15 -17.88
N LYS A 12 11.75 -12.68 -18.51
CA LYS A 12 12.71 -11.75 -17.89
C LYS A 12 12.06 -10.41 -17.53
N LYS A 13 11.10 -9.92 -18.32
CA LYS A 13 10.31 -8.73 -18.00
C LYS A 13 9.42 -8.95 -16.78
N LYS A 14 8.72 -10.08 -16.69
CA LYS A 14 7.84 -10.42 -15.56
C LYS A 14 8.62 -10.56 -14.24
N ILE A 15 9.77 -11.22 -14.25
CA ILE A 15 10.62 -11.40 -13.05
C ILE A 15 11.04 -10.05 -12.47
N ARG A 16 11.50 -9.12 -13.31
CA ARG A 16 11.86 -7.75 -12.87
C ARG A 16 10.68 -7.00 -12.25
N LYS A 17 9.48 -7.11 -12.84
CA LYS A 17 8.26 -6.51 -12.28
C LYS A 17 7.85 -7.15 -10.95
N ASN A 18 8.00 -8.47 -10.81
CA ASN A 18 7.68 -9.17 -9.57
C ASN A 18 8.60 -8.74 -8.42
N PHE A 19 9.90 -8.53 -8.69
CA PHE A 19 10.81 -8.00 -7.69
C PHE A 19 10.36 -6.62 -7.17
N TRP A 20 9.93 -5.73 -8.08
CA TRP A 20 9.39 -4.42 -7.69
C TRP A 20 8.08 -4.53 -6.89
N LYS A 21 7.17 -5.43 -7.28
CA LYS A 21 5.91 -5.67 -6.56
C LYS A 21 6.09 -6.33 -5.19
N LYS A 22 7.18 -7.08 -4.99
CA LYS A 22 7.47 -7.77 -3.72
C LYS A 22 7.58 -6.82 -2.53
N GLY A 23 7.95 -5.55 -2.75
CA GLY A 23 8.01 -4.54 -1.69
C GLY A 23 6.65 -4.27 -1.02
N GLY A 24 5.55 -4.34 -1.78
CA GLY A 24 4.21 -4.08 -1.26
C GLY A 24 3.75 -5.10 -0.23
N TYR A 25 4.21 -6.36 -0.33
CA TYR A 25 3.86 -7.42 0.60
C TYR A 25 4.32 -7.10 2.03
N TRP A 26 5.58 -6.66 2.19
CA TRP A 26 6.12 -6.30 3.50
C TRP A 26 5.43 -5.07 4.10
N THR A 27 5.10 -4.09 3.27
CA THR A 27 4.33 -2.92 3.70
C THR A 27 2.93 -3.33 4.15
N ALA A 28 2.26 -4.23 3.44
CA ALA A 28 0.95 -4.74 3.79
C ALA A 28 0.97 -5.48 5.15
N LEU A 29 1.96 -6.35 5.38
CA LEU A 29 2.11 -7.04 6.67
C LEU A 29 2.28 -6.07 7.84
N LYS A 30 3.14 -5.05 7.67
CA LYS A 30 3.34 -4.00 8.70
C LYS A 30 2.07 -3.19 8.93
N ALA A 31 1.36 -2.84 7.86
CA ALA A 31 0.10 -2.09 7.95
C ALA A 31 -1.00 -2.89 8.66
N LEU A 32 -1.11 -4.21 8.40
CA LEU A 32 -2.06 -5.08 9.09
C LEU A 32 -1.76 -5.17 10.59
N SER A 33 -0.50 -5.44 10.96
CA SER A 33 -0.08 -5.48 12.37
C SER A 33 -0.34 -4.14 13.08
N LEU A 34 -0.12 -3.03 12.38
CA LEU A 34 -0.41 -1.70 12.91
C LEU A 34 -1.92 -1.47 13.12
N ALA A 35 -2.74 -1.86 12.15
CA ALA A 35 -4.20 -1.73 12.23
C ALA A 35 -4.77 -2.49 13.43
N GLU A 36 -4.36 -3.75 13.64
CA GLU A 36 -4.74 -4.56 14.80
C GLU A 36 -4.38 -3.87 16.14
N SER A 37 -3.18 -3.30 16.22
CA SER A 37 -2.73 -2.56 17.41
C SER A 37 -3.61 -1.34 17.71
N ILE A 38 -4.02 -0.62 16.66
CA ILE A 38 -4.89 0.55 16.76
C ILE A 38 -6.32 0.15 17.18
N LEU A 39 -6.88 -0.87 16.52
CA LEU A 39 -8.24 -1.36 16.79
C LEU A 39 -8.41 -1.84 18.24
N THR A 40 -7.37 -2.47 18.78
CA THR A 40 -7.39 -2.99 20.15
C THR A 40 -7.43 -1.87 21.21
N GLY A 41 -7.03 -0.63 20.87
CA GLY A 41 -7.12 0.54 21.76
C GLY A 41 -6.25 0.50 23.03
N LYS A 42 -5.38 -0.51 23.17
CA LYS A 42 -4.46 -0.69 24.30
C LYS A 42 -3.16 0.12 24.13
N SER A 43 -2.79 0.43 22.90
CA SER A 43 -1.56 1.17 22.59
C SER A 43 -1.77 2.67 22.83
N LYS A 44 -0.98 3.24 23.76
CA LYS A 44 -1.04 4.69 24.09
C LYS A 44 -0.14 5.54 23.19
N SER A 45 0.73 4.91 22.40
CA SER A 45 1.70 5.57 21.52
C SER A 45 1.13 6.03 20.19
N PHE A 46 0.03 5.41 19.72
CA PHE A 46 -0.59 5.71 18.44
C PHE A 46 -1.88 6.49 18.67
N VAL A 47 -1.91 7.76 18.30
CA VAL A 47 -3.10 8.61 18.39
C VAL A 47 -3.89 8.50 17.10
N CYS A 48 -5.08 7.89 17.19
CA CYS A 48 -5.99 7.71 16.06
C CYS A 48 -7.35 8.30 16.44
N ASN A 49 -7.88 9.22 15.63
CA ASN A 49 -9.21 9.77 15.87
C ASN A 49 -10.28 8.72 15.56
N LYS A 50 -10.97 8.21 16.59
CA LYS A 50 -12.06 7.23 16.42
C LYS A 50 -13.19 7.73 15.51
N LYS A 51 -13.43 9.04 15.48
CA LYS A 51 -14.43 9.68 14.60
C LYS A 51 -14.12 9.48 13.11
N ASP A 52 -12.85 9.47 12.73
CA ASP A 52 -12.41 9.28 11.34
C ASP A 52 -12.49 7.80 10.89
N MET A 53 -12.65 6.86 11.85
CA MET A 53 -12.85 5.44 11.58
C MET A 53 -14.33 5.05 11.44
N LEU A 54 -15.23 5.76 12.13
CA LEU A 54 -16.68 5.53 12.08
C LEU A 54 -17.36 6.29 10.93
N GLU A 55 -16.77 7.40 10.48
CA GLU A 55 -17.20 8.15 9.31
C GLU A 55 -15.96 8.42 8.44
N PRO A 56 -15.64 7.57 7.45
CA PRO A 56 -14.51 7.81 6.56
C PRO A 56 -14.81 9.05 5.72
N ARG A 57 -14.32 10.20 6.19
CA ARG A 57 -14.47 11.48 5.49
C ARG A 57 -13.68 11.44 4.18
N GLY A 58 -14.39 11.12 3.10
CA GLY A 58 -14.07 11.66 1.78
C GLY A 58 -13.64 10.68 0.70
N PHE A 59 -14.39 9.59 0.47
CA PHE A 59 -14.32 8.89 -0.82
C PHE A 59 -15.46 9.23 -1.80
N LEU A 60 -16.51 9.92 -1.36
CA LEU A 60 -17.72 10.16 -2.18
C LEU A 60 -18.14 11.63 -2.34
N SER A 61 -17.30 12.62 -2.01
CA SER A 61 -17.74 14.03 -2.04
C SER A 61 -16.88 14.93 -2.93
N ARG A 62 -16.45 14.41 -4.09
CA ARG A 62 -15.88 15.23 -5.19
C ARG A 62 -16.26 14.66 -6.56
N SER A 63 -17.54 14.37 -6.73
CA SER A 63 -18.14 14.09 -8.04
C SER A 63 -19.42 14.89 -8.15
N ILE A 64 -19.38 15.89 -9.03
CA ILE A 64 -20.52 16.67 -9.57
C ILE A 64 -20.97 17.86 -8.70
N LEU A 65 -20.29 19.01 -8.87
CA LEU A 65 -20.85 20.28 -9.37
C LEU A 65 -19.71 21.21 -9.78
#